data_AF-A0A0F5VFJ8-F1
#
_entry.id   AF-A0A0F5VFJ8-F1
#
_cell.length_a   1.000
_cell.length_b   1.000
_cell.length_c   1.000
_cell.angle_alpha   90.00
_cell.angle_beta   90.00
_cell.angle_gamma   90.00
#
_symmetry.space_group_name_H-M   'P 1'
#
loop_
_entity.id
_entity.type
_entity.pdbx_description
1 polymer ?
#
loop_
_entity_poly.entity_id
_entity_poly.type
_entity_poly.pdbx_seq_one_letter_code
_entity_poly.pdbx_strand_id
1 'polypeptide(L)'
;MPDKLVEHLKWAHTGLTAFCASYFFVLLSGYKQLNSSFMLMLSTTLFAIALVMFSAFTIFHVTAIEKKLTSEDVEKALDLNPQAQKLTNIAMYILVAAVLCLVGHFSLWILAIMLVVSFLMWKQLKPYLAELNRLSKEHEKNQKH
;
A
#
# COMPACT_ATOMS: atom_id res chain seq x y z
N MET A 1 18.43 19.42 -3.39
CA MET A 1 18.00 18.27 -4.23
C MET A 1 16.70 17.77 -3.64
N PRO A 2 15.67 17.45 -4.44
CA PRO A 2 14.51 16.75 -3.89
C PRO A 2 15.01 15.52 -3.14
N ASP A 3 14.47 15.31 -1.96
CA ASP A 3 14.89 14.21 -1.13
C ASP A 3 14.59 12.89 -1.84
N LYS A 4 15.61 12.06 -2.08
CA LYS A 4 15.47 10.80 -2.84
C LYS A 4 14.38 9.91 -2.22
N LEU A 5 14.18 10.02 -0.90
CA LEU A 5 13.14 9.30 -0.17
C LEU A 5 11.73 9.77 -0.53
N VAL A 6 11.49 11.08 -0.57
CA VAL A 6 10.17 11.64 -0.93
C VAL A 6 9.83 11.30 -2.38
N GLU A 7 10.83 11.32 -3.27
CA GLU A 7 10.65 10.90 -4.66
C GLU A 7 10.33 9.40 -4.78
N HIS A 8 11.02 8.54 -4.05
CA HIS A 8 10.74 7.11 -4.05
C HIS A 8 9.31 6.81 -3.54
N LEU A 9 8.87 7.48 -2.48
CA LEU A 9 7.52 7.36 -1.94
C LEU A 9 6.46 7.83 -2.93
N LYS A 10 6.68 8.93 -3.67
CA LYS A 10 5.79 9.34 -4.77
C LYS A 10 5.63 8.20 -5.77
N TRP A 11 6.75 7.67 -6.28
CA TRP A 11 6.72 6.64 -7.31
C TRP A 11 6.06 5.34 -6.83
N ALA A 12 6.28 4.94 -5.58
CA ALA A 12 5.59 3.79 -4.98
C ALA A 12 4.07 3.98 -4.98
N HIS A 13 3.57 5.10 -4.45
CA HIS A 13 2.12 5.38 -4.40
C HIS A 13 1.51 5.58 -5.79
N THR A 14 2.23 6.22 -6.73
CA THR A 14 1.80 6.34 -8.13
C THR A 14 1.67 4.96 -8.79
N GLY A 15 2.62 4.05 -8.55
CA GLY A 15 2.55 2.68 -9.05
C GLY A 15 1.34 1.93 -8.50
N LEU A 16 1.05 2.07 -7.20
CA LEU A 16 -0.12 1.45 -6.57
C LEU A 16 -1.44 2.04 -7.09
N THR A 17 -1.50 3.36 -7.30
CA THR A 17 -2.63 4.04 -7.94
C THR A 17 -2.85 3.52 -9.36
N ALA A 18 -1.80 3.43 -10.17
CA ALA A 18 -1.87 2.92 -11.53
C ALA A 18 -2.30 1.44 -11.57
N PHE A 19 -1.81 0.62 -10.64
CA PHE A 19 -2.23 -0.77 -10.48
C PHE A 19 -3.72 -0.89 -10.14
N CYS A 20 -4.24 -0.03 -9.26
CA CYS A 20 -5.67 -0.02 -8.97
C CYS A 20 -6.49 0.49 -10.17
N ALA A 21 -6.01 1.49 -10.90
CA ALA A 21 -6.69 2.02 -12.09
C ALA A 21 -6.73 0.99 -13.24
N SER A 22 -5.65 0.24 -13.45
CA SER A 22 -5.58 -0.80 -14.48
C SER A 22 -6.61 -1.90 -14.29
N TYR A 23 -6.92 -2.27 -13.04
CA TYR A 23 -8.02 -3.18 -12.72
C TYR A 23 -9.35 -2.67 -13.30
N PHE A 24 -9.69 -1.38 -13.12
CA PHE A 24 -10.93 -0.82 -13.65
C PHE A 24 -10.94 -0.71 -15.17
N PHE A 25 -9.80 -0.42 -15.80
CA PHE A 25 -9.70 -0.45 -17.27
C PHE A 25 -9.98 -1.84 -17.84
N VAL A 26 -9.45 -2.89 -17.20
CA VAL A 26 -9.73 -4.29 -17.57
C VAL A 26 -11.17 -4.68 -17.25
N LEU A 27 -11.72 -4.22 -16.14
CA LEU A 27 -13.10 -4.49 -15.76
C LEU A 27 -14.10 -3.86 -16.76
N LEU A 28 -13.85 -2.62 -17.18
CA LEU A 28 -14.70 -1.91 -18.14
C LEU A 28 -14.71 -2.56 -19.52
N SER A 29 -13.63 -3.22 -19.94
CA SER A 29 -13.62 -4.00 -21.18
C SER A 29 -14.45 -5.30 -21.09
N GLY A 30 -14.78 -5.76 -19.87
CA GLY A 30 -15.54 -6.99 -19.58
C GLY A 30 -16.87 -6.76 -18.84
N TYR A 31 -17.48 -5.57 -18.93
CA TYR A 31 -18.59 -5.05 -18.10
C TYR A 31 -19.75 -6.02 -17.78
N LYS A 32 -20.02 -7.03 -18.62
CA LYS A 32 -21.08 -8.03 -18.38
C LYS A 32 -20.82 -8.98 -17.20
N GLN A 33 -19.61 -9.03 -16.63
CA GLN A 33 -19.25 -10.02 -15.59
C GLN A 33 -19.34 -9.52 -14.14
N LEU A 34 -19.62 -8.24 -13.89
CA LEU A 34 -19.55 -7.66 -12.53
C LEU A 34 -20.47 -8.33 -11.49
N ASN A 35 -21.65 -8.80 -11.92
CA ASN A 35 -22.60 -9.50 -11.04
C ASN A 35 -22.40 -11.03 -11.03
N SER A 36 -21.30 -11.54 -11.58
CA SER A 36 -21.05 -12.98 -11.73
C SER A 36 -20.70 -13.66 -10.40
N SER A 37 -20.05 -12.95 -9.47
CA SER A 37 -19.62 -13.53 -8.19
C SER A 37 -19.45 -12.48 -7.10
N PHE A 38 -19.82 -12.86 -5.86
CA PHE A 38 -19.60 -12.04 -4.66
C PHE A 38 -18.13 -11.67 -4.45
N MET A 39 -17.20 -12.59 -4.75
CA MET A 39 -15.76 -12.34 -4.65
C MET A 39 -15.29 -11.23 -5.59
N LEU A 40 -15.83 -11.20 -6.81
CA LEU A 40 -15.51 -10.15 -7.79
C LEU A 40 -16.08 -8.81 -7.35
N MET A 41 -17.33 -8.78 -6.89
CA MET A 41 -17.97 -7.57 -6.36
C MET A 41 -17.16 -6.99 -5.18
N LEU A 42 -16.79 -7.83 -4.21
CA LEU A 42 -15.99 -7.42 -3.06
C LEU A 42 -14.60 -6.92 -3.49
N SER A 43 -13.94 -7.63 -4.42
CA SER A 43 -12.69 -7.18 -5.02
C SER A 43 -12.84 -5.80 -5.66
N THR A 44 -13.88 -5.57 -6.45
CA THR A 44 -14.13 -4.28 -7.12
C THR A 44 -14.30 -3.15 -6.10
N THR A 45 -15.08 -3.37 -5.06
CA THR A 45 -15.29 -2.39 -3.98
C THR A 45 -13.97 -2.06 -3.28
N LEU A 46 -13.17 -3.07 -2.94
CA LEU A 46 -11.89 -2.87 -2.26
C LEU A 46 -10.87 -2.15 -3.15
N PHE A 47 -10.80 -2.48 -4.46
CA PHE A 47 -9.97 -1.75 -5.42
C PHE A 47 -10.39 -0.29 -5.56
N ALA A 48 -11.69 0.01 -5.51
CA ALA A 48 -12.19 1.39 -5.57
C ALA A 48 -11.72 2.20 -4.37
N ILE A 49 -11.84 1.62 -3.17
CA ILE A 49 -11.39 2.25 -1.92
C ILE A 49 -9.86 2.46 -1.96
N ALA A 50 -9.11 1.41 -2.32
CA ALA A 50 -7.66 1.48 -2.45
C ALA A 50 -7.21 2.56 -3.45
N LEU A 51 -7.87 2.66 -4.61
CA LEU A 51 -7.57 3.66 -5.63
C LEU A 51 -7.68 5.08 -5.08
N VAL A 52 -8.76 5.39 -4.37
CA VAL A 52 -8.97 6.71 -3.77
C VAL A 52 -7.89 7.02 -2.73
N MET A 53 -7.58 6.07 -1.86
CA MET A 53 -6.55 6.23 -0.83
C MET A 53 -5.16 6.46 -1.44
N PHE A 54 -4.73 5.62 -2.37
CA PHE A 54 -3.42 5.75 -3.01
C PHE A 54 -3.31 7.01 -3.86
N SER A 55 -4.39 7.42 -4.53
CA SER A 55 -4.43 8.70 -5.27
C SER A 55 -4.20 9.88 -4.34
N ALA A 56 -4.83 9.89 -3.16
CA ALA A 56 -4.61 10.93 -2.15
C ALA A 56 -3.16 10.96 -1.66
N PHE A 57 -2.56 9.78 -1.41
CA PHE A 57 -1.14 9.69 -1.01
C PHE A 57 -0.19 10.15 -2.13
N THR A 58 -0.49 9.81 -3.39
CA THR A 58 0.25 10.31 -4.54
C THR A 58 0.19 11.82 -4.62
N ILE A 59 -1.01 12.42 -4.50
CA ILE A 59 -1.18 13.88 -4.52
C ILE A 59 -0.36 14.54 -3.40
N PHE A 60 -0.42 13.99 -2.19
CA PHE A 60 0.35 14.49 -1.04
C PHE A 60 1.86 14.53 -1.36
N HIS A 61 2.43 13.43 -1.85
CA HIS A 61 3.86 13.37 -2.16
C HIS A 61 4.23 14.22 -3.40
N VAL A 62 3.36 14.34 -4.39
CA VAL A 62 3.57 15.26 -5.53
C VAL A 62 3.62 16.70 -5.04
N THR A 63 2.65 17.12 -4.22
CA THR A 63 2.64 18.48 -3.65
C THR A 63 3.87 18.75 -2.79
N ALA A 64 4.35 17.77 -2.02
CA ALA A 64 5.57 17.91 -1.24
C ALA A 64 6.81 18.18 -2.12
N ILE A 65 6.94 17.47 -3.24
CA ILE A 65 8.03 17.66 -4.20
C ILE A 65 7.91 19.01 -4.90
N GLU A 66 6.72 19.39 -5.36
CA GLU A 66 6.47 20.68 -6.02
C GLU A 66 6.81 21.86 -5.10
N LYS A 67 6.49 21.74 -3.81
CA LYS A 67 6.86 22.71 -2.77
C LYS A 67 8.31 22.62 -2.32
N LYS A 68 9.11 21.71 -2.90
CA LYS A 68 10.53 21.48 -2.57
C LYS A 68 10.77 21.20 -1.08
N LEU A 69 9.84 20.50 -0.43
CA LEU A 69 9.97 20.09 0.97
C LEU A 69 11.04 19.01 1.13
N THR A 70 11.77 19.03 2.25
CA THR A 70 12.75 18.00 2.60
C THR A 70 12.06 16.76 3.18
N SER A 71 12.74 15.61 3.30
CA SER A 71 12.15 14.45 3.98
C SER A 71 11.81 14.75 5.43
N GLU A 72 12.63 15.56 6.11
CA GLU A 72 12.39 15.98 7.50
C GLU A 72 11.09 16.80 7.62
N ASP A 73 10.79 17.66 6.66
CA ASP A 73 9.55 18.44 6.65
C ASP A 73 8.32 17.56 6.43
N VAL A 74 8.45 16.56 5.56
CA VAL A 74 7.39 15.57 5.28
C VAL A 74 7.16 14.68 6.50
N GLU A 75 8.23 14.24 7.17
CA GLU A 75 8.18 13.45 8.40
C GLU A 75 7.52 14.25 9.52
N LYS A 76 7.92 15.51 9.74
CA LYS A 76 7.24 16.42 10.68
C LYS A 76 5.76 16.58 10.35
N ALA A 77 5.39 16.71 9.08
CA ALA A 77 3.99 16.82 8.66
C ALA A 77 3.20 15.54 8.93
N LEU A 78 3.83 14.37 8.80
CA LEU A 78 3.23 13.07 9.12
C LEU A 78 3.13 12.85 10.63
N ASP A 79 4.12 13.31 11.41
CA ASP A 79 4.13 13.23 12.88
C ASP A 79 3.04 14.08 13.53
N LEU A 80 2.64 15.18 12.90
CA LEU A 80 1.45 15.96 13.32
C LEU A 80 0.18 15.12 13.34
N ASN A 81 0.13 14.05 12.53
CA ASN A 81 -1.00 13.13 12.51
C ASN A 81 -0.54 11.68 12.68
N PRO A 82 -0.49 11.14 13.92
CA PRO A 82 -0.07 9.77 14.19
C PRO A 82 -0.98 8.70 13.55
N GLN A 83 -2.11 9.11 12.94
CA GLN A 83 -2.96 8.22 12.16
C GLN A 83 -2.47 8.03 10.71
N ALA A 84 -1.58 8.87 10.19
CA ALA A 84 -1.13 8.80 8.80
C ALA A 84 -0.46 7.45 8.48
N GLN A 85 0.45 6.99 9.34
CA GLN A 85 1.10 5.69 9.16
C GLN A 85 0.11 4.52 9.28
N LYS A 86 -0.88 4.62 10.19
CA LYS A 86 -1.95 3.62 10.31
C LYS A 86 -2.80 3.58 9.05
N LEU A 87 -3.11 4.74 8.46
CA LEU A 87 -3.91 4.87 7.26
C LEU A 87 -3.20 4.24 6.05
N THR A 88 -1.88 4.45 5.91
CA THR A 88 -1.08 3.79 4.87
C THR A 88 -1.11 2.27 5.04
N ASN A 89 -0.95 1.76 6.27
CA ASN A 89 -1.04 0.32 6.53
C ASN A 89 -2.43 -0.24 6.20
N ILE A 90 -3.49 0.47 6.57
CA ILE A 90 -4.87 0.09 6.23
C ILE A 90 -5.06 0.03 4.71
N ALA A 91 -4.57 1.03 3.97
CA ALA A 91 -4.64 1.04 2.51
C ALA A 91 -3.95 -0.19 1.89
N MET A 92 -2.78 -0.55 2.41
CA MET A 92 -2.05 -1.75 1.97
C MET A 92 -2.83 -3.02 2.27
N TYR A 93 -3.43 -3.16 3.46
CA TYR A 93 -4.27 -4.32 3.78
C TYR A 93 -5.52 -4.41 2.90
N ILE A 94 -6.17 -3.28 2.61
CA ILE A 94 -7.32 -3.22 1.70
C ILE A 94 -6.91 -3.69 0.31
N LEU A 95 -5.75 -3.25 -0.19
CA LEU A 95 -5.24 -3.67 -1.49
C LEU A 95 -4.94 -5.18 -1.54
N VAL A 96 -4.28 -5.71 -0.51
CA VAL A 96 -4.01 -7.15 -0.43
C VAL A 96 -5.32 -7.94 -0.39
N ALA A 97 -6.30 -7.50 0.40
CA ALA A 97 -7.62 -8.11 0.44
C ALA A 97 -8.33 -8.06 -0.92
N ALA A 98 -8.22 -6.93 -1.64
CA ALA A 98 -8.76 -6.79 -3.00
C ALA A 98 -8.16 -7.83 -3.95
N VAL A 99 -6.83 -7.96 -3.95
CA VAL A 99 -6.11 -8.94 -4.78
C VAL A 99 -6.48 -10.37 -4.41
N LEU A 100 -6.58 -10.71 -3.11
CA LEU A 100 -6.99 -12.05 -2.68
C LEU A 100 -8.42 -12.40 -3.11
N CYS A 101 -9.35 -11.44 -3.01
CA CYS A 101 -10.72 -11.62 -3.51
C CYS A 101 -10.73 -11.81 -5.03
N LEU A 102 -9.91 -11.06 -5.77
CA LEU A 102 -9.77 -11.21 -7.22
C LEU A 102 -9.24 -12.60 -7.60
N VAL A 103 -8.18 -13.05 -6.94
CA VAL A 103 -7.60 -14.39 -7.16
C VAL A 103 -8.62 -15.47 -6.81
N GLY A 104 -9.34 -15.31 -5.68
CA GLY A 104 -10.40 -16.21 -5.25
C GLY A 104 -11.56 -16.29 -6.23
N HIS A 105 -11.88 -15.21 -6.94
CA HIS A 105 -12.86 -15.22 -8.03
C HIS A 105 -12.44 -16.16 -9.17
N PHE A 106 -11.15 -16.17 -9.54
CA PHE A 106 -10.65 -17.03 -10.61
C PHE A 106 -10.37 -18.47 -10.16
N SER A 107 -9.78 -18.67 -8.99
CA SER A 107 -9.43 -20.00 -8.48
C SER A 107 -9.19 -20.02 -6.97
N LEU A 108 -10.03 -20.78 -6.26
CA LEU A 108 -9.85 -21.04 -4.82
C LEU A 108 -8.57 -21.83 -4.52
N TRP A 109 -8.11 -22.67 -5.44
CA TRP A 109 -6.84 -23.40 -5.28
C TRP A 109 -5.64 -22.46 -5.30
N ILE A 110 -5.63 -21.50 -6.23
CA ILE A 110 -4.55 -20.50 -6.28
C ILE A 110 -4.59 -19.61 -5.04
N LEU A 111 -5.79 -19.22 -4.58
CA LEU A 111 -5.95 -18.47 -3.33
C LEU A 111 -5.35 -19.24 -2.13
N ALA A 112 -5.64 -20.54 -1.99
CA ALA A 112 -5.10 -21.35 -0.91
C ALA A 112 -3.56 -21.42 -0.96
N ILE A 113 -2.98 -21.63 -2.14
CA ILE A 113 -1.53 -21.62 -2.33
C ILE A 113 -0.94 -20.26 -1.96
N MET A 114 -1.55 -19.16 -2.39
CA MET A 114 -1.11 -17.81 -2.04
C MET A 114 -1.09 -17.59 -0.53
N LEU A 115 -2.14 -18.00 0.18
CA LEU A 115 -2.20 -17.85 1.64
C LEU A 115 -1.09 -18.65 2.34
N VAL A 116 -0.81 -19.88 1.88
CA VAL A 116 0.29 -20.70 2.43
C VAL A 116 1.64 -20.02 2.17
N VAL A 117 1.90 -19.56 0.95
CA VAL A 117 3.16 -18.89 0.61
C VAL A 117 3.30 -17.58 1.39
N SER A 118 2.25 -16.76 1.49
CA SER A 118 2.24 -15.55 2.30
C SER A 118 2.54 -15.83 3.78
N PHE A 119 1.98 -16.89 4.35
CA PHE A 119 2.27 -17.29 5.72
C PHE A 119 3.74 -17.70 5.92
N LEU A 120 4.30 -18.49 4.99
CA LEU A 120 5.70 -18.89 5.03
C LEU A 120 6.65 -17.70 4.90
N MET A 121 6.35 -16.77 3.97
CA MET A 121 7.11 -15.53 3.81
C MET A 121 7.03 -14.65 5.05
N TRP A 122 5.84 -14.51 5.65
CA TRP A 122 5.67 -13.75 6.89
C TRP A 122 6.51 -14.33 8.03
N LYS A 123 6.54 -15.66 8.16
CA LYS A 123 7.38 -16.35 9.15
C LYS A 123 8.87 -16.06 8.94
N GLN A 124 9.34 -16.04 7.69
CA GLN A 124 10.72 -15.70 7.37
C GLN A 124 11.05 -14.22 7.56
N LEU A 125 10.09 -13.32 7.29
CA LEU A 125 10.27 -11.87 7.39
C LEU A 125 10.29 -11.36 8.83
N LYS A 126 9.53 -11.99 9.73
CA LYS A 126 9.39 -11.61 11.15
C LYS A 126 10.72 -11.34 11.88
N PRO A 127 11.76 -12.19 11.82
CA PRO A 127 13.04 -11.90 12.49
C PRO A 127 13.72 -10.64 11.96
N TYR A 128 13.70 -10.40 10.65
CA TYR A 128 14.29 -9.21 10.05
C TYR A 128 13.56 -7.93 10.50
N LEU A 129 12.23 -7.97 10.59
CA LEU A 129 11.44 -6.83 11.10
C LEU A 129 11.73 -6.56 12.58
N ALA A 130 11.94 -7.61 13.38
CA ALA A 130 12.32 -7.46 14.79
C ALA A 130 13.70 -6.78 14.91
N GLU A 131 14.66 -7.15 14.07
CA GLU A 131 15.99 -6.54 14.05
C GLU A 131 15.97 -5.08 13.58
N LEU A 132 15.18 -4.75 12.54
CA LEU A 132 14.99 -3.36 12.11
C LEU A 132 14.39 -2.49 13.22
N ASN A 133 13.40 -3.00 13.96
CA ASN A 133 12.84 -2.31 15.12
C ASN A 133 13.86 -2.13 16.25
N ARG A 134 14.78 -3.08 16.43
CA ARG A 134 15.87 -2.96 17.42
C ARG A 134 16.83 -1.82 17.02
N LEU A 135 17.27 -1.81 15.76
CA LEU A 135 18.19 -0.80 15.22
C LEU A 135 17.58 0.61 15.22
N SER A 136 16.30 0.74 14.88
CA SER A 136 15.57 2.02 14.93
C SER A 136 15.57 2.61 16.35
N LYS A 137 15.29 1.78 17.37
CA LYS A 137 15.33 2.21 18.79
C LYS A 137 16.73 2.61 19.25
N GLU A 138 17.77 1.93 18.78
CA GLU A 138 19.16 2.29 19.10
C GLU A 138 19.54 3.64 18.49
N HIS A 139 19.11 3.92 17.27
CA HIS A 139 19.37 5.20 16.61
C HIS A 139 18.67 6.37 17.33
N GLU A 140 17.41 6.21 17.71
CA GLU A 140 16.67 7.22 18.49
C GLU A 140 17.31 7.51 19.85
N LYS A 141 17.89 6.49 20.50
CA LYS A 141 18.58 6.66 21.78
C LYS A 141 19.88 7.45 21.62
N ASN A 142 20.62 7.21 20.54
CA ASN A 142 21.90 7.85 20.27
C ASN A 142 21.75 9.32 19.82
N GLN A 143 20.61 9.74 19.28
CA GLN A 143 20.35 11.14 18.94
C GLN A 143 19.88 12.01 20.13
N LYS A 144 19.59 11.39 21.29
CA LYS A 144 19.16 12.08 22.52
C LYS A 144 20.29 12.26 23.55
N HIS A 145 21.53 11.94 23.20
CA HIS A 145 22.74 12.18 23.99
C HIS A 145 23.69 13.08 23.19
#